data_AF-A0A932NHH6-F1
#
_entry.id   AF-A0A932NHH6-F1
#
_cell.length_a   1.000
_cell.length_b   1.000
_cell.length_c   1.000
_cell.angle_alpha   90.00
_cell.angle_beta   90.00
_cell.angle_gamma   90.00
#
_symmetry.space_group_name_H-M   'P 1'
#
loop_
_entity.id
_entity.type
_entity.pdbx_description
1 polymer ?
#
loop_
_entity_poly.entity_id
_entity_poly.type
_entity_poly.pdbx_seq_one_letter_code
_entity_poly.pdbx_strand_id
1 'polypeptide(L)'
;MGRATILGLLSWAAAAGADAPPTAPPAALDATVAEGRRTQSELTRLLDQLESLRRGYSWEKDGDRAGKRREELRAAITARAADMRGHHDAATRSLGRYAEEHGLQALEAFSNGMSKESPPHLIAAMRAQTFTHQATLFLRGIDDQLRREELDWSAFKNLDRERDSFRRTIWTLSLALLAVLAGVAYAAAAALARRRRRGKEIINIRPE
;
A
#
# COMPACT_ATOMS: atom_id res chain seq x y z
N MET A 1 -28.58 -17.89 0.09
CA MET A 1 -28.92 -16.89 1.14
C MET A 1 -28.62 -15.46 0.65
N GLY A 2 -29.26 -14.99 -0.43
CA GLY A 2 -28.86 -13.75 -1.12
C GLY A 2 -29.99 -12.97 -1.82
N ARG A 3 -31.26 -13.17 -1.43
CA ARG A 3 -32.41 -12.42 -1.97
C ARG A 3 -33.27 -11.72 -0.90
N ALA A 4 -32.96 -11.92 0.38
CA ALA A 4 -33.78 -11.41 1.49
C ALA A 4 -33.40 -10.00 1.97
N THR A 5 -32.23 -9.47 1.59
CA THR A 5 -31.76 -8.17 2.09
C THR A 5 -32.36 -6.97 1.36
N ILE A 6 -33.00 -7.17 0.20
CA ILE A 6 -33.61 -6.09 -0.60
C ILE A 6 -35.03 -5.75 -0.11
N LEU A 7 -35.69 -6.67 0.59
CA LEU A 7 -37.06 -6.48 1.09
C LEU A 7 -37.14 -6.00 2.55
N GLY A 8 -36.00 -5.85 3.23
CA GLY A 8 -35.95 -5.42 4.64
C GLY A 8 -35.98 -3.90 4.87
N LEU A 9 -35.97 -3.08 3.82
CA LEU A 9 -35.87 -1.62 3.90
C LEU A 9 -37.16 -0.88 3.47
N LEU A 10 -38.28 -1.59 3.27
CA LEU A 10 -39.55 -1.02 2.83
C LEU A 10 -40.56 -0.74 3.98
N SER A 11 -40.12 -0.75 5.23
CA SER A 11 -41.01 -0.60 6.40
C SER A 11 -41.08 0.83 6.95
N TRP A 12 -41.25 1.86 6.11
CA TRP A 12 -41.55 3.21 6.59
C TRP A 12 -42.62 3.88 5.73
N ALA A 13 -43.87 3.63 6.11
CA ALA A 13 -45.02 4.40 5.70
C ALA A 13 -45.35 5.40 6.81
N ALA A 14 -45.26 6.70 6.51
CA ALA A 14 -46.19 7.72 7.02
C ALA A 14 -45.91 9.10 6.39
N ALA A 15 -46.91 9.56 5.63
CA ALA A 15 -47.44 10.92 5.50
C ALA A 15 -46.51 12.13 5.27
N ALA A 16 -46.59 12.69 4.05
CA ALA A 16 -46.84 14.11 3.73
C ALA A 16 -46.87 14.22 2.19
N GLY A 17 -47.96 14.65 1.55
CA GLY A 17 -48.34 16.06 1.43
C GLY A 17 -47.88 16.58 0.06
N ALA A 18 -48.83 16.79 -0.85
CA ALA A 18 -48.61 17.15 -2.25
C ALA A 18 -47.91 18.50 -2.45
N ASP A 19 -46.87 18.55 -3.31
CA ASP A 19 -46.79 19.43 -4.50
C ASP A 19 -45.43 19.29 -5.22
N ALA A 20 -45.50 19.13 -6.55
CA ALA A 20 -44.44 19.04 -7.58
C ALA A 20 -43.45 17.84 -7.57
N PRO A 21 -43.25 17.14 -8.70
CA PRO A 21 -42.23 16.10 -8.81
C PRO A 21 -40.82 16.72 -8.80
N PRO A 22 -39.87 16.18 -8.02
CA PRO A 22 -38.46 16.60 -8.08
C PRO A 22 -37.90 16.25 -9.46
N THR A 23 -37.66 17.27 -10.28
CA THR A 23 -37.34 17.12 -11.71
C THR A 23 -35.85 17.10 -12.03
N ALA A 24 -34.96 17.29 -11.05
CA ALA A 24 -33.52 17.16 -11.26
C ALA A 24 -32.90 16.27 -10.16
N PRO A 25 -32.05 15.28 -10.52
CA PRO A 25 -31.09 14.78 -9.53
C PRO A 25 -30.27 15.97 -9.02
N PRO A 26 -29.92 16.05 -7.73
CA PRO A 26 -29.05 17.11 -7.29
C PRO A 26 -27.75 16.98 -8.08
N ALA A 27 -27.42 17.96 -8.94
CA ALA A 27 -26.21 17.95 -9.77
C ALA A 27 -24.94 17.67 -8.93
N ALA A 28 -25.01 17.97 -7.63
CA ALA A 28 -24.02 17.63 -6.62
C ALA A 28 -23.77 16.11 -6.45
N LEU A 29 -24.78 15.25 -6.60
CA LEU A 29 -24.63 13.79 -6.44
C LEU A 29 -23.84 13.18 -7.61
N ASP A 30 -24.23 13.49 -8.85
CA ASP A 30 -23.52 13.02 -10.04
C ASP A 30 -22.08 13.55 -10.09
N ALA A 31 -21.87 14.82 -9.70
CA ALA A 31 -20.54 15.40 -9.57
C ALA A 31 -19.69 14.66 -8.52
N THR A 32 -20.26 14.33 -7.36
CA THR A 32 -19.58 13.59 -6.29
C THR A 32 -19.19 12.18 -6.74
N VAL A 33 -20.10 11.48 -7.45
CA VAL A 33 -19.83 10.13 -7.99
C VAL A 33 -18.76 10.20 -9.09
N ALA A 34 -18.82 11.19 -9.97
CA ALA A 34 -17.82 11.38 -11.02
C ALA A 34 -16.43 11.64 -10.44
N GLU A 35 -16.33 12.52 -9.45
CA GLU A 35 -15.06 12.81 -8.78
C GLU A 35 -14.53 11.59 -8.00
N GLY A 36 -15.41 10.87 -7.30
CA GLY A 36 -15.05 9.61 -6.64
C GLY A 36 -14.50 8.56 -7.63
N ARG A 37 -15.07 8.44 -8.83
CA ARG A 37 -14.55 7.54 -9.87
C ARG A 37 -13.21 7.98 -10.44
N ARG A 38 -12.95 9.29 -10.53
CA ARG A 38 -11.61 9.81 -10.91
C ARG A 38 -10.58 9.46 -9.84
N THR A 39 -10.91 9.73 -8.58
CA THR A 39 -10.08 9.39 -7.42
C THR A 39 -9.79 7.88 -7.36
N GLN A 40 -10.79 7.03 -7.63
CA GLN A 40 -10.60 5.58 -7.75
C GLN A 40 -9.60 5.21 -8.85
N SER A 41 -9.70 5.84 -10.03
CA SER A 41 -8.81 5.56 -11.16
C SER A 41 -7.37 5.97 -10.87
N GLU A 42 -7.19 7.12 -10.20
CA GLU A 42 -5.88 7.60 -9.76
C GLU A 42 -5.27 6.70 -8.68
N LEU A 43 -6.09 6.22 -7.73
CA LEU A 43 -5.68 5.24 -6.73
C LEU A 43 -5.20 3.95 -7.39
N THR A 44 -5.93 3.41 -8.36
CA THR A 44 -5.48 2.25 -9.14
C THR A 44 -4.12 2.51 -9.79
N ARG A 45 -3.93 3.68 -10.41
CA ARG A 45 -2.62 4.03 -11.00
C ARG A 45 -1.50 4.08 -9.97
N LEU A 46 -1.75 4.62 -8.78
CA LEU A 46 -0.75 4.66 -7.70
C LEU A 46 -0.43 3.26 -7.16
N LEU A 47 -1.43 2.39 -7.04
CA LEU A 47 -1.23 0.99 -6.67
C LEU A 47 -0.43 0.23 -7.72
N ASP A 48 -0.71 0.45 -9.01
CA ASP A 48 0.06 -0.15 -10.11
C ASP A 48 1.51 0.33 -10.09
N GLN A 49 1.75 1.60 -9.77
CA GLN A 49 3.10 2.14 -9.57
C GLN A 49 3.81 1.48 -8.38
N LEU A 50 3.10 1.26 -7.27
CA LEU A 50 3.63 0.57 -6.09
C LEU A 50 3.94 -0.89 -6.40
N GLU A 51 3.08 -1.57 -7.15
CA GLU A 51 3.31 -2.95 -7.60
C GLU A 51 4.46 -3.03 -8.60
N SER A 52 4.54 -2.10 -9.56
CA SER A 52 5.66 -2.03 -10.50
C SER A 52 6.97 -1.76 -9.78
N LEU A 53 6.96 -0.91 -8.75
CA LEU A 53 8.12 -0.69 -7.90
C LEU A 53 8.54 -2.02 -7.24
N ARG A 54 7.59 -2.82 -6.74
CA ARG A 54 7.85 -4.14 -6.17
C ARG A 54 8.43 -5.13 -7.18
N ARG A 55 7.91 -5.18 -8.42
CA ARG A 55 8.32 -6.16 -9.45
C ARG A 55 9.63 -5.78 -10.17
N GLY A 56 9.86 -4.49 -10.41
CA GLY A 56 11.03 -3.98 -11.13
C GLY A 56 12.27 -3.79 -10.26
N TYR A 57 12.16 -4.05 -8.96
CA TYR A 57 13.22 -3.82 -8.00
C TYR A 57 14.33 -4.88 -8.11
N SER A 58 15.53 -4.46 -8.49
CA SER A 58 16.76 -5.21 -8.27
C SER A 58 17.20 -5.00 -6.82
N TRP A 59 16.79 -5.97 -5.99
CA TRP A 59 17.13 -6.26 -4.59
C TRP A 59 18.59 -6.08 -4.13
N GLU A 60 19.53 -5.73 -5.01
CA GLU A 60 20.95 -5.52 -4.68
C GLU A 60 21.47 -4.09 -4.90
N LYS A 61 20.78 -3.22 -5.65
CA LYS A 61 21.37 -1.94 -6.10
C LYS A 61 20.68 -0.67 -5.62
N ASP A 62 19.40 -0.69 -5.25
CA ASP A 62 18.59 0.53 -5.10
C ASP A 62 17.83 0.68 -3.76
N GLY A 63 18.27 0.01 -2.68
CA GLY A 63 17.61 0.00 -1.35
C GLY A 63 17.02 1.32 -0.87
N ASP A 64 17.88 2.34 -0.73
CA ASP A 64 17.46 3.63 -0.19
C ASP A 64 16.55 4.43 -1.15
N ARG A 65 16.78 4.31 -2.47
CA ARG A 65 16.00 5.04 -3.49
C ARG A 65 14.60 4.42 -3.64
N ALA A 66 14.52 3.09 -3.67
CA ALA A 66 13.26 2.38 -3.70
C ALA A 66 12.47 2.57 -2.40
N GLY A 67 13.15 2.59 -1.25
CA GLY A 67 12.54 2.90 0.04
C GLY A 67 11.87 4.27 0.08
N LYS A 68 12.58 5.33 -0.37
CA LYS A 68 12.00 6.68 -0.47
C LYS A 68 10.81 6.72 -1.44
N ARG A 69 10.95 6.12 -2.63
CA ARG A 69 9.87 6.12 -3.62
C ARG A 69 8.63 5.37 -3.14
N ARG A 70 8.82 4.28 -2.39
CA ARG A 70 7.75 3.53 -1.73
C ARG A 70 7.03 4.41 -0.70
N GLU A 71 7.77 5.09 0.17
CA GLU A 71 7.18 5.98 1.19
C GLU A 71 6.36 7.11 0.55
N GLU A 72 6.88 7.73 -0.53
CA GLU A 72 6.15 8.73 -1.32
C GLU A 72 4.84 8.16 -1.90
N LEU A 73 4.90 6.97 -2.52
CA LEU A 73 3.71 6.32 -3.08
C LEU A 73 2.71 5.95 -1.99
N ARG A 74 3.15 5.44 -0.85
CA ARG A 74 2.27 5.14 0.29
C ARG A 74 1.59 6.38 0.85
N ALA A 75 2.32 7.48 0.98
CA ALA A 75 1.75 8.75 1.42
C ALA A 75 0.69 9.25 0.43
N ALA A 76 1.00 9.21 -0.87
CA ALA A 76 0.06 9.59 -1.93
C ALA A 76 -1.19 8.70 -1.95
N ILE A 77 -1.05 7.37 -1.83
CA ILE A 77 -2.17 6.43 -1.77
C ILE A 77 -3.02 6.71 -0.52
N THR A 78 -2.40 6.93 0.64
CA THR A 78 -3.11 7.18 1.89
C THR A 78 -3.92 8.48 1.82
N ALA A 79 -3.31 9.55 1.31
CA ALA A 79 -4.00 10.83 1.09
C ALA A 79 -5.17 10.66 0.12
N ARG A 80 -4.94 10.01 -1.02
CA ARG A 80 -5.98 9.82 -2.04
C ARG A 80 -7.10 8.87 -1.59
N ALA A 81 -6.79 7.90 -0.73
CA ALA A 81 -7.79 7.03 -0.09
C ALA A 81 -8.65 7.81 0.91
N ALA A 82 -8.09 8.81 1.60
CA ALA A 82 -8.86 9.72 2.44
C ALA A 82 -9.82 10.58 1.62
N ASP A 83 -9.38 11.11 0.48
CA ASP A 83 -10.26 11.84 -0.47
C ASP A 83 -11.41 10.94 -0.94
N MET A 84 -11.10 9.69 -1.30
CA MET A 84 -12.09 8.70 -1.72
C MET A 84 -13.13 8.40 -0.62
N ARG A 85 -12.70 8.29 0.64
CA ARG A 85 -13.61 8.19 1.81
C ARG A 85 -14.50 9.42 1.91
N GLY A 86 -13.95 10.62 1.69
CA GLY A 86 -14.72 11.87 1.64
C GLY A 86 -15.82 11.86 0.57
N HIS A 87 -15.50 11.42 -0.65
CA HIS A 87 -16.50 11.28 -1.73
C HIS A 87 -17.54 10.20 -1.42
N HIS A 88 -17.13 9.07 -0.85
CA HIS A 88 -18.03 8.01 -0.39
C HIS A 88 -19.04 8.53 0.66
N ASP A 89 -18.57 9.27 1.66
CA ASP A 89 -19.41 9.78 2.74
C ASP A 89 -20.33 10.90 2.25
N ALA A 90 -19.86 11.75 1.32
CA ALA A 90 -20.67 12.75 0.67
C ALA A 90 -21.78 12.13 -0.20
N ALA A 91 -21.46 11.07 -0.96
CA ALA A 91 -22.44 10.32 -1.75
C ALA A 91 -23.47 9.63 -0.85
N THR A 92 -23.03 8.99 0.23
CA THR A 92 -23.90 8.30 1.20
C THR A 92 -24.85 9.28 1.89
N ARG A 93 -24.36 10.43 2.37
CA ARG A 93 -25.21 11.47 2.99
C ARG A 93 -26.21 12.07 1.99
N SER A 94 -25.79 12.28 0.75
CA SER A 94 -26.66 12.83 -0.28
C SER A 94 -27.74 11.83 -0.73
N LEU A 95 -27.40 10.54 -0.77
CA LEU A 95 -28.37 9.46 -0.96
C LEU A 95 -29.37 9.37 0.19
N GLY A 96 -28.91 9.50 1.44
CA GLY A 96 -29.78 9.51 2.63
C GLY A 96 -30.81 10.63 2.57
N ARG A 97 -30.36 11.88 2.34
CA ARG A 97 -31.26 13.03 2.18
C ARG A 97 -32.24 12.86 1.03
N TYR A 98 -31.77 12.37 -0.11
CA TYR A 98 -32.64 12.11 -1.27
C TYR A 98 -33.71 11.06 -0.95
N ALA A 99 -33.37 9.99 -0.23
CA ALA A 99 -34.32 8.97 0.20
C ALA A 99 -35.36 9.51 1.20
N GLU A 100 -34.95 10.39 2.11
CA GLU A 100 -35.84 11.06 3.07
C GLU A 100 -36.82 12.01 2.36
N GLU A 101 -36.32 12.84 1.43
CA GLU A 101 -37.10 13.88 0.77
C GLU A 101 -38.01 13.32 -0.35
N HIS A 102 -37.57 12.27 -1.05
CA HIS A 102 -38.19 11.83 -2.30
C HIS A 102 -38.45 10.32 -2.37
N GLY A 103 -38.14 9.55 -1.33
CA GLY A 103 -38.23 8.09 -1.35
C GLY A 103 -39.63 7.55 -1.63
N LEU A 104 -40.67 8.11 -0.99
CA LEU A 104 -42.06 7.72 -1.19
C LEU A 104 -42.56 8.08 -2.61
N GLN A 105 -42.24 9.28 -3.09
CA GLN A 105 -42.62 9.75 -4.42
C GLN A 105 -41.95 8.95 -5.53
N ALA A 106 -40.67 8.58 -5.35
CA ALA A 106 -39.93 7.76 -6.29
C ALA A 106 -40.46 6.31 -6.36
N LEU A 107 -40.91 5.76 -5.22
CA LEU A 107 -41.57 4.46 -5.14
C LEU A 107 -42.94 4.46 -5.84
N GLU A 108 -43.74 5.50 -5.61
CA GLU A 108 -45.06 5.67 -6.22
C GLU A 108 -44.96 5.89 -7.75
N ALA A 109 -44.00 6.71 -8.20
CA ALA A 109 -43.72 6.90 -9.63
C ALA A 109 -43.27 5.60 -10.31
N PHE A 110 -42.49 4.77 -9.61
CA PHE A 110 -42.05 3.46 -10.10
C PHE A 110 -43.19 2.43 -10.12
N SER A 111 -44.04 2.38 -9.08
CA SER A 111 -45.15 1.43 -9.01
C SER A 111 -46.26 1.72 -10.03
N ASN A 112 -46.48 2.99 -10.35
CA ASN A 112 -47.56 3.41 -11.25
C ASN A 112 -47.22 3.20 -12.74
N GLY A 113 -46.06 2.63 -13.09
CA GLY A 113 -45.70 2.30 -14.46
C GLY A 113 -45.67 3.50 -15.43
N MET A 114 -45.62 4.72 -14.88
CA MET A 114 -45.87 5.98 -15.59
C MET A 114 -44.70 6.48 -16.44
N SER A 115 -43.62 5.71 -16.63
CA SER A 115 -42.58 6.10 -17.57
C SER A 115 -42.03 4.92 -18.38
N LYS A 116 -42.05 5.08 -19.71
CA LYS A 116 -41.35 4.21 -20.67
C LYS A 116 -39.82 4.30 -20.55
N GLU A 117 -39.31 5.25 -19.76
CA GLU A 117 -37.90 5.48 -19.46
C GLU A 117 -37.72 5.65 -17.95
N SER A 118 -36.77 4.95 -17.33
CA SER A 118 -36.50 5.10 -15.90
C SER A 118 -36.18 6.58 -15.57
N PRO A 119 -36.84 7.20 -14.58
CA PRO A 119 -36.62 8.59 -14.25
C PRO A 119 -35.13 8.89 -13.97
N PRO A 120 -34.57 10.00 -14.49
CA PRO A 120 -33.14 10.30 -14.40
C PRO A 120 -32.61 10.36 -12.96
N HIS A 121 -33.47 10.69 -11.99
CA HIS A 121 -33.14 10.71 -10.57
C HIS A 121 -32.96 9.30 -9.97
N LEU A 122 -33.75 8.31 -10.40
CA LEU A 122 -33.58 6.91 -9.98
C LEU A 122 -32.27 6.34 -10.53
N ILE A 123 -31.91 6.70 -11.76
CA ILE A 123 -30.63 6.32 -12.37
C ILE A 123 -29.45 6.94 -11.59
N ALA A 124 -29.52 8.22 -11.23
CA ALA A 124 -28.50 8.88 -10.42
C ALA A 124 -28.36 8.24 -9.03
N ALA A 125 -29.48 7.93 -8.36
CA ALA A 125 -29.49 7.25 -7.08
C ALA A 125 -28.88 5.83 -7.17
N MET A 126 -29.25 5.04 -8.19
CA MET A 126 -28.65 3.72 -8.44
C MET A 126 -27.14 3.80 -8.72
N ARG A 127 -26.69 4.79 -9.49
CA ARG A 127 -25.26 5.01 -9.75
C ARG A 127 -24.50 5.34 -8.47
N ALA A 128 -25.06 6.22 -7.65
CA ALA A 128 -24.47 6.57 -6.36
C ALA A 128 -24.45 5.36 -5.42
N GLN A 129 -25.52 4.56 -5.36
CA GLN A 129 -25.56 3.34 -4.54
C GLN A 129 -24.54 2.29 -5.01
N THR A 130 -24.41 2.12 -6.33
CA THR A 130 -23.40 1.22 -6.92
C THR A 130 -22.00 1.72 -6.57
N PHE A 131 -21.77 3.02 -6.70
CA PHE A 131 -20.50 3.65 -6.34
C PHE A 131 -20.17 3.47 -4.85
N THR A 132 -21.10 3.73 -3.92
CA THR A 132 -20.82 3.59 -2.48
C THR A 132 -20.48 2.16 -2.10
N HIS A 133 -21.21 1.18 -2.66
CA HIS A 133 -20.90 -0.23 -2.49
C HIS A 133 -19.50 -0.60 -3.04
N GLN A 134 -19.19 -0.20 -4.27
CA GLN A 134 -17.88 -0.46 -4.89
C GLN A 134 -16.74 0.23 -4.14
N ALA A 135 -16.94 1.49 -3.73
CA ALA A 135 -15.96 2.28 -3.00
C ALA A 135 -15.62 1.62 -1.65
N THR A 136 -16.61 1.07 -0.94
CA THR A 136 -16.38 0.34 0.33
C THR A 136 -15.46 -0.86 0.13
N LEU A 137 -15.74 -1.69 -0.88
CA LEU A 137 -14.92 -2.86 -1.19
C LEU A 137 -13.53 -2.47 -1.67
N PHE A 138 -13.43 -1.43 -2.49
CA PHE A 138 -12.17 -0.92 -3.02
C PHE A 138 -11.26 -0.37 -1.91
N LEU A 139 -11.79 0.47 -1.02
CA LEU A 139 -11.05 1.03 0.11
C LEU A 139 -10.52 -0.05 1.04
N ARG A 140 -11.33 -1.08 1.35
CA ARG A 140 -10.87 -2.24 2.12
C ARG A 140 -9.74 -2.99 1.39
N GLY A 141 -9.86 -3.15 0.08
CA GLY A 141 -8.82 -3.75 -0.76
C GLY A 141 -7.50 -2.98 -0.71
N ILE A 142 -7.55 -1.64 -0.70
CA ILE A 142 -6.36 -0.78 -0.51
C ILE A 142 -5.70 -1.05 0.84
N ASP A 143 -6.48 -1.03 1.92
CA ASP A 143 -5.93 -1.25 3.27
C ASP A 143 -5.26 -2.63 3.39
N ASP A 144 -5.87 -3.66 2.79
CA ASP A 144 -5.29 -5.01 2.73
C ASP A 144 -4.00 -5.06 1.89
N GLN A 145 -3.96 -4.37 0.74
CA GLN A 145 -2.76 -4.30 -0.10
C GLN A 145 -1.61 -3.57 0.60
N LEU A 146 -1.87 -2.41 1.21
CA LEU A 146 -0.87 -1.66 1.98
C LEU A 146 -0.35 -2.43 3.18
N ARG A 147 -1.20 -3.26 3.82
CA ARG A 147 -0.78 -4.15 4.90
C ARG A 147 0.13 -5.26 4.41
N ARG A 148 -0.21 -5.95 3.31
CA ARG A 148 0.65 -6.99 2.72
C ARG A 148 2.01 -6.40 2.30
N GLU A 149 1.97 -5.24 1.68
CA GLU A 149 3.18 -4.54 1.24
C GLU A 149 4.07 -4.13 2.43
N GLU A 150 3.49 -3.74 3.58
CA GLU A 150 4.26 -3.49 4.80
C GLU A 150 4.93 -4.76 5.36
N LEU A 151 4.22 -5.89 5.35
CA LEU A 151 4.77 -7.17 5.78
C LEU A 151 5.95 -7.59 4.88
N ASP A 152 5.78 -7.52 3.56
CA ASP A 152 6.83 -7.81 2.57
C ASP A 152 8.06 -6.91 2.80
N TRP A 153 7.83 -5.61 3.05
CA TRP A 153 8.91 -4.65 3.30
C TRP A 153 9.62 -4.89 4.64
N SER A 154 8.89 -5.30 5.68
CA SER A 154 9.47 -5.64 6.97
C SER A 154 10.39 -6.86 6.89
N ALA A 155 9.99 -7.87 6.12
CA ALA A 155 10.81 -9.05 5.83
C ALA A 155 12.07 -8.65 5.06
N PHE A 156 11.95 -7.75 4.08
CA PHE A 156 13.10 -7.17 3.37
C PHE A 156 14.10 -6.49 4.30
N LYS A 157 13.64 -5.59 5.20
CA LYS A 157 14.54 -4.90 6.15
C LYS A 157 15.26 -5.85 7.09
N ASN A 158 14.64 -6.97 7.45
CA ASN A 158 15.28 -7.99 8.27
C ASN A 158 16.38 -8.71 7.50
N LEU A 159 16.12 -9.11 6.25
CA LEU A 159 17.13 -9.72 5.38
C LEU A 159 18.30 -8.77 5.10
N ASP A 160 18.04 -7.48 4.90
CA ASP A 160 19.09 -6.48 4.67
C ASP A 160 19.99 -6.31 5.91
N ARG A 161 19.40 -6.23 7.10
CA ARG A 161 20.16 -6.24 8.37
C ARG A 161 20.98 -7.51 8.56
N GLU A 162 20.43 -8.66 8.20
CA GLU A 162 21.15 -9.94 8.24
C GLU A 162 22.34 -9.93 7.27
N ARG A 163 22.15 -9.47 6.02
CA ARG A 163 23.24 -9.33 5.05
C ARG A 163 24.34 -8.39 5.54
N ASP A 164 23.98 -7.25 6.09
CA ASP A 164 24.94 -6.30 6.66
C ASP A 164 25.73 -6.93 7.81
N SER A 165 25.05 -7.69 8.68
CA SER A 165 25.69 -8.45 9.74
C SER A 165 26.64 -9.52 9.20
N PHE A 166 26.23 -10.29 8.19
CA PHE A 166 27.10 -11.27 7.53
C PHE A 166 28.30 -10.62 6.86
N ARG A 167 28.13 -9.51 6.15
CA ARG A 167 29.22 -8.77 5.51
C ARG A 167 30.23 -8.26 6.54
N ARG A 168 29.74 -7.70 7.65
CA ARG A 168 30.60 -7.28 8.77
C ARG A 168 31.33 -8.48 9.38
N THR A 169 30.63 -9.58 9.64
CA THR A 169 31.23 -10.82 10.19
C THR A 169 32.30 -11.39 9.25
N ILE A 170 32.05 -11.44 7.94
CA ILE A 170 33.03 -11.91 6.95
C ILE A 170 34.24 -10.98 6.94
N TRP A 171 34.03 -9.66 6.97
CA TRP A 171 35.11 -8.69 6.98
C TRP A 171 35.96 -8.79 8.26
N THR A 172 35.34 -8.91 9.44
CA THR A 172 36.05 -9.05 10.71
C THR A 172 36.80 -10.37 10.80
N LEU A 173 36.19 -11.48 10.34
CA LEU A 173 36.86 -12.79 10.28
C LEU A 173 38.03 -12.79 9.29
N SER A 174 37.86 -12.16 8.12
CA SER A 174 38.94 -12.00 7.14
C SER A 174 40.09 -11.17 7.71
N LEU A 175 39.78 -10.10 8.44
CA LEU A 175 40.78 -9.26 9.10
C LEU A 175 41.52 -10.01 10.22
N ALA A 176 40.80 -10.78 11.02
CA ALA A 176 41.38 -11.61 12.07
C ALA A 176 42.31 -12.69 11.48
N LEU A 177 41.89 -13.33 10.39
CA LEU A 177 42.71 -14.30 9.68
C LEU A 177 44.00 -13.65 9.14
N LEU A 178 43.91 -12.46 8.54
CA LEU A 178 45.08 -11.72 8.08
C LEU A 178 46.03 -11.37 9.23
N ALA A 179 45.51 -10.98 10.39
CA ALA A 179 46.31 -10.70 11.58
C ALA A 179 47.05 -11.95 12.10
N VAL A 180 46.39 -13.11 12.11
CA VAL A 180 47.01 -14.38 12.48
C VAL A 180 48.14 -14.74 11.51
N LEU A 181 47.89 -14.64 10.19
CA LEU A 181 48.91 -14.92 9.17
C LEU A 181 50.12 -13.98 9.28
N ALA A 182 49.88 -12.68 9.53
CA ALA A 182 50.95 -11.71 9.76
C ALA A 182 51.77 -12.05 11.02
N GLY A 183 51.11 -12.46 12.10
CA GLY A 183 51.77 -12.91 13.34
C GLY A 183 52.65 -14.14 13.13
N VAL A 184 52.16 -15.15 12.39
CA VAL A 184 52.92 -16.36 12.05
C VAL A 184 54.13 -16.02 11.18
N ALA A 185 53.96 -15.18 10.15
CA ALA A 185 55.05 -14.73 9.29
C ALA A 185 56.15 -13.99 10.09
N TYR A 186 55.76 -13.12 11.01
CA TYR A 186 56.70 -12.41 11.88
C TYR A 186 57.46 -13.36 12.80
N ALA A 187 56.78 -14.31 13.44
CA ALA A 187 57.41 -15.30 14.29
C ALA A 187 58.41 -16.19 13.52
N ALA A 188 58.05 -16.61 12.30
CA ALA A 188 58.92 -17.37 11.41
C ALA A 188 60.17 -16.57 11.00
N ALA A 189 60.00 -15.29 10.64
CA ALA A 189 61.10 -14.39 10.31
C ALA A 189 62.05 -14.17 11.50
N ALA A 190 61.50 -13.97 12.70
CA ALA A 190 62.27 -13.82 13.94
C ALA A 190 63.05 -15.11 14.29
N ALA A 191 62.43 -16.28 14.13
CA ALA A 191 63.10 -17.57 14.33
C ALA A 191 64.25 -17.79 13.33
N LEU A 192 64.04 -17.45 12.07
CA LEU A 192 65.06 -17.53 11.02
C LEU A 192 66.24 -16.58 11.30
N ALA A 193 65.97 -15.36 11.77
CA ALA A 193 66.99 -14.41 12.17
C ALA A 193 67.84 -14.92 13.35
N ARG A 194 67.22 -15.56 14.35
CA ARG A 194 67.94 -16.19 15.48
C ARG A 194 68.84 -17.34 15.02
N ARG A 195 68.38 -18.16 14.07
CA ARG A 195 69.19 -19.26 13.49
C ARG A 195 70.43 -18.76 12.76
N ARG A 196 70.31 -17.68 11.98
CA ARG A 196 71.47 -17.05 11.31
C ARG A 196 72.52 -16.52 12.28
N ARG A 197 72.11 -16.00 13.45
CA ARG A 197 73.05 -15.56 14.48
C ARG A 197 73.81 -16.72 15.13
N ARG A 198 73.12 -17.80 15.50
CA ARG A 198 73.77 -19.01 16.04
C ARG A 198 74.70 -19.69 15.03
N GLY A 199 74.35 -19.70 13.75
CA GLY A 199 75.23 -20.20 12.69
C GLY A 199 76.52 -19.39 12.50
N LYS A 200 76.51 -18.08 12.84
CA LYS A 200 77.72 -17.24 12.86
C LYS A 200 78.60 -17.47 14.09
N GLU A 201 78.02 -17.82 15.24
CA GLU A 201 78.79 -18.15 16.46
C GLU A 201 79.56 -19.46 16.33
N ILE A 202 79.00 -20.48 15.67
CA ILE A 202 79.67 -21.79 15.51
C ILE A 202 80.92 -21.70 14.59
N ILE A 203 80.97 -20.72 13.68
CA ILE A 203 82.13 -20.51 12.79
C ILE A 203 83.28 -19.78 13.49
N ASN A 204 83.04 -19.15 14.65
CA ASN A 204 84.03 -18.34 15.37
C ASN A 204 84.75 -19.11 16.50
N ILE A 205 84.57 -20.42 16.59
CA ILE A 205 85.32 -21.28 17.51
C ILE A 205 86.46 -21.92 16.70
N ARG A 206 87.54 -21.17 16.48
CA ARG A 206 88.82 -21.73 16.01
C ARG A 206 89.66 -22.06 17.26
N PRO A 207 90.20 -23.28 17.37
CA PRO A 207 90.98 -23.70 18.53
C PRO A 207 92.37 -23.08 18.49
N GLU A 208 92.76 -22.48 19.61
CA GLU A 208 94.16 -22.41 20.06
C GLU A 208 94.29 -23.27 21.33
#